data_AF-A9V5X4-F1
#
_entry.id   AF-A9V5X4-F1
#
_cell.length_a   1.000
_cell.length_b   1.000
_cell.length_c   1.000
_cell.angle_alpha   90.00
_cell.angle_beta   90.00
_cell.angle_gamma   90.00
#
_symmetry.space_group_name_H-M   'P 1'
#
loop_
_entity.id
_entity.type
_entity.pdbx_description
1 polymer ?
#
loop_
_entity_poly.entity_id
_entity_poly.type
_entity_poly.pdbx_seq_one_letter_code
_entity_poly.pdbx_strand_id
1 'polypeptide(L)'
;MAMPEKIQYVANTFTNIRKLCAQRNQNQGAGFVTDFQALASIGVGNPSTASKAPENIVKNRYVNITAYDASRVVLKDHDTDYINASWCPSYTSPRGFIATQGPVPSSFDDFWWMIWSYKVGEIVMVTRELETNVLKCHRYWPEDNAEVQYGKVKVKFTRSAMHAHHIERHFEVGLASGGPTRDVVQLAFQSWPDHGVPLTSVEFLEFRAEVLKFHERDTKAPICIHCSAGVGRTGTYIAIDTALQQVQERAEVNIDAIIGQLRQHRNFMVQTVAQYAYVHKVVLDALNNWLKKHKDIIDRERERMAAEQARELEKQRQEQLAAAAAAEVQRRTEEAADVKDKEPEADEEVTLAEVQAEQEQMDVEAEEEKKEIEQLFQGAQPRIVVVNPTEIKQAEAEWKADTYDVSYSMTSVESKFESLQSMGVNIQKAAIEQIANLVRQAKELRIRQREAVEAEARAKKEAIAKAEREAAEHQKAQEKAEAKNKAQSRATRYLRKMSMPSE
;
A
#
# COMPACT_ATOMS: atom_id res chain seq x y z
N MET A 1 -8.60 27.11 -11.64
CA MET A 1 -7.21 27.46 -11.31
C MET A 1 -6.26 26.85 -12.33
N ALA A 2 -5.27 27.60 -12.77
CA ALA A 2 -4.39 27.25 -13.88
C ALA A 2 -3.50 26.02 -13.55
N MET A 3 -3.09 25.25 -14.56
CA MET A 3 -2.20 24.09 -14.38
C MET A 3 -0.88 24.40 -13.61
N PRO A 4 -0.26 25.59 -13.76
CA PRO A 4 0.96 25.95 -13.01
C PRO A 4 0.77 25.91 -11.49
N GLU A 5 -0.37 26.38 -10.98
CA GLU A 5 -0.65 26.40 -9.53
C GLU A 5 -0.78 24.97 -8.96
N LYS A 6 -1.36 24.06 -9.74
CA LYS A 6 -1.48 22.64 -9.34
C LYS A 6 -0.10 21.99 -9.29
N ILE A 7 0.75 22.26 -10.28
CA ILE A 7 2.13 21.77 -10.32
C ILE A 7 2.90 22.22 -9.09
N GLN A 8 2.85 23.52 -8.77
CA GLN A 8 3.56 24.08 -7.61
C GLN A 8 3.07 23.45 -6.31
N TYR A 9 1.75 23.32 -6.14
CA TYR A 9 1.15 22.68 -4.97
C TYR A 9 1.62 21.22 -4.82
N VAL A 10 1.59 20.41 -5.90
CA VAL A 10 2.02 19.01 -5.86
C VAL A 10 3.52 18.90 -5.55
N ALA A 11 4.36 19.75 -6.15
CA ALA A 11 5.80 19.77 -5.91
C ALA A 11 6.14 20.16 -4.46
N ASN A 12 5.45 21.14 -3.90
CA ASN A 12 5.59 21.54 -2.50
C ASN A 12 5.16 20.42 -1.56
N THR A 13 3.99 19.81 -1.82
CA THR A 13 3.47 18.69 -1.03
C THR A 13 4.42 17.49 -1.06
N PHE A 14 4.92 17.12 -2.24
CA PHE A 14 5.94 16.08 -2.40
C PHE A 14 7.20 16.40 -1.57
N THR A 15 7.71 17.62 -1.67
CA THR A 15 8.90 18.05 -0.94
C THR A 15 8.71 17.98 0.58
N ASN A 16 7.56 18.42 1.07
CA ASN A 16 7.24 18.42 2.49
C ASN A 16 7.12 17.00 3.04
N ILE A 17 6.35 16.13 2.38
CA ILE A 17 6.20 14.72 2.78
C ILE A 17 7.54 13.99 2.69
N ARG A 18 8.34 14.25 1.64
CA ARG A 18 9.68 13.66 1.50
C ARG A 18 10.61 14.06 2.65
N LYS A 19 10.63 15.34 3.01
CA LYS A 19 11.43 15.85 4.15
C LYS A 19 10.99 15.19 5.46
N LEU A 20 9.68 15.09 5.70
CA LEU A 20 9.11 14.44 6.87
C LEU A 20 9.50 12.94 6.94
N CYS A 21 9.37 12.22 5.83
CA CYS A 21 9.80 10.82 5.74
C CYS A 21 11.30 10.66 6.00
N ALA A 22 12.14 11.55 5.45
CA ALA A 22 13.59 11.52 5.66
C ALA A 22 13.94 11.75 7.13
N GLN A 23 13.28 12.70 7.80
CA GLN A 23 13.42 12.94 9.24
C GLN A 23 13.01 11.71 10.05
N ARG A 24 11.85 11.12 9.76
CA ARG A 24 11.33 9.93 10.45
C ARG A 24 12.18 8.68 10.27
N ASN A 25 12.85 8.57 9.13
CA ASN A 25 13.72 7.43 8.81
C ASN A 25 15.11 7.51 9.47
N GLN A 26 15.47 8.64 10.07
CA GLN A 26 16.68 8.74 10.90
C GLN A 26 16.65 7.72 12.04
N ASN A 27 17.83 7.30 12.52
CA ASN A 27 17.97 6.34 13.62
C ASN A 27 17.16 5.05 13.39
N GLN A 28 17.29 4.44 12.21
CA GLN A 28 16.63 3.19 11.83
C GLN A 28 15.08 3.27 11.91
N GLY A 29 14.49 4.43 11.61
CA GLY A 29 13.02 4.58 11.56
C GLY A 29 12.35 4.91 12.90
N ALA A 30 13.13 5.32 13.92
CA ALA A 30 12.61 5.64 15.26
C ALA A 30 11.50 6.72 15.24
N GLY A 31 11.54 7.66 14.30
CA GLY A 31 10.50 8.68 14.15
C GLY A 31 9.15 8.09 13.75
N PHE A 32 9.12 7.12 12.82
CA PHE A 32 7.88 6.43 12.45
C PHE A 32 7.26 5.67 13.63
N VAL A 33 8.09 5.08 14.49
CA VAL A 33 7.62 4.38 15.70
C VAL A 33 7.02 5.38 16.70
N THR A 34 7.74 6.48 16.96
CA THR A 34 7.33 7.52 17.91
C THR A 34 6.00 8.15 17.51
N ASP A 35 5.87 8.56 16.25
CA ASP A 35 4.65 9.21 15.76
C ASP A 35 3.47 8.23 15.73
N PHE A 36 3.71 6.97 15.36
CA PHE A 36 2.67 5.94 15.42
C PHE A 36 2.21 5.65 16.86
N GLN A 37 3.12 5.66 17.83
CA GLN A 37 2.80 5.50 19.25
C GLN A 37 1.98 6.68 19.78
N ALA A 38 2.24 7.91 19.31
CA ALA A 38 1.44 9.08 19.67
C ALA A 38 -0.04 8.94 19.25
N LEU A 39 -0.32 8.18 18.20
CA LEU A 39 -1.69 7.91 17.74
C LEU A 39 -2.40 6.81 18.56
N ALA A 40 -1.69 6.06 19.43
CA ALA A 40 -2.21 4.85 20.06
C ALA A 40 -3.37 5.10 21.04
N SER A 41 -3.39 6.26 21.69
CA SER A 41 -4.44 6.65 22.64
C SER A 41 -5.71 7.19 21.98
N ILE A 42 -5.67 7.52 20.68
CA ILE A 42 -6.79 8.15 19.99
C ILE A 42 -7.96 7.18 19.86
N GLY A 43 -9.13 7.62 20.32
CA GLY A 43 -10.37 6.83 20.33
C GLY A 43 -10.44 5.78 21.44
N VAL A 44 -9.36 5.57 22.19
CA VAL A 44 -9.38 4.70 23.38
C VAL A 44 -10.38 5.26 24.39
N GLY A 45 -11.24 4.39 24.91
CA GLY A 45 -12.29 4.78 25.86
C GLY A 45 -13.62 5.19 25.22
N ASN A 46 -13.69 5.33 23.90
CA ASN A 46 -14.98 5.55 23.23
C ASN A 46 -15.96 4.40 23.54
N PRO A 47 -17.24 4.70 23.84
CA PRO A 47 -18.25 3.69 24.07
C PRO A 47 -18.40 2.76 22.86
N SER A 48 -18.52 1.46 23.13
CA SER A 48 -18.79 0.41 22.15
C SER A 48 -19.76 -0.62 22.72
N THR A 49 -20.83 -0.11 23.34
CA THR A 49 -21.84 -0.90 24.06
C THR A 49 -22.50 -1.92 23.15
N ALA A 50 -22.90 -1.52 21.94
CA ALA A 50 -23.55 -2.43 20.98
C ALA A 50 -22.62 -3.59 20.59
N SER A 51 -21.33 -3.33 20.34
CA SER A 51 -20.35 -4.38 20.03
C SER A 51 -20.10 -5.34 21.19
N LYS A 52 -20.32 -4.91 22.43
CA LYS A 52 -20.05 -5.70 23.64
C LYS A 52 -21.31 -6.37 24.21
N ALA A 53 -22.49 -6.09 23.64
CA ALA A 53 -23.73 -6.71 24.08
C ALA A 53 -23.68 -8.24 23.89
N PRO A 54 -24.10 -9.06 24.87
CA PRO A 54 -23.99 -10.52 24.81
C PRO A 54 -24.50 -11.15 23.52
N GLU A 55 -25.62 -10.67 23.00
CA GLU A 55 -26.27 -11.12 21.76
C GLU A 55 -25.46 -10.79 20.49
N ASN A 56 -24.58 -9.79 20.55
CA ASN A 56 -23.80 -9.29 19.42
C ASN A 56 -22.38 -9.85 19.37
N ILE A 57 -21.88 -10.45 20.46
CA ILE A 57 -20.50 -10.97 20.53
C ILE A 57 -20.23 -11.99 19.42
N VAL A 58 -21.21 -12.86 19.12
CA VAL A 58 -21.11 -13.90 18.08
C VAL A 58 -21.00 -13.33 16.66
N LYS A 59 -21.33 -12.05 16.47
CA LYS A 59 -21.23 -11.34 15.19
C LYS A 59 -19.88 -10.66 14.99
N ASN A 60 -19.02 -10.67 16.01
CA ASN A 60 -17.67 -10.11 15.96
C ASN A 60 -16.67 -11.20 15.61
N ARG A 61 -15.87 -10.99 14.55
CA ARG A 61 -14.75 -11.87 14.23
C ARG A 61 -13.68 -11.85 15.32
N TYR A 62 -13.47 -10.68 15.94
CA TYR A 62 -12.52 -10.48 17.02
C TYR A 62 -13.17 -9.63 18.12
N VAL A 63 -13.21 -10.15 19.34
CA VAL A 63 -13.90 -9.50 20.47
C VAL A 63 -13.29 -8.13 20.83
N ASN A 64 -11.99 -7.95 20.61
CA ASN A 64 -11.28 -6.70 20.88
C ASN A 64 -11.40 -5.66 19.75
N ILE A 65 -12.05 -5.99 18.64
CA ILE A 65 -12.27 -5.08 17.51
C ILE A 65 -13.74 -4.65 17.53
N THR A 66 -13.99 -3.42 17.93
CA THR A 66 -15.36 -2.95 18.22
C THR A 66 -15.69 -1.72 17.41
N ALA A 67 -16.94 -1.62 16.95
CA ALA A 67 -17.47 -0.39 16.40
C ALA A 67 -17.87 0.53 17.56
N TYR A 68 -17.45 1.80 17.53
CA TYR A 68 -17.88 2.77 18.53
C TYR A 68 -19.34 3.13 18.33
N ASP A 69 -20.08 3.36 19.42
CA ASP A 69 -21.52 3.63 19.36
C ASP A 69 -21.85 4.88 18.55
N ALA A 70 -20.98 5.89 18.58
CA ALA A 70 -21.16 7.16 17.87
C ALA A 70 -21.02 7.04 16.34
N SER A 71 -20.25 6.07 15.86
CA SER A 71 -19.87 5.94 14.44
C SER A 71 -20.28 4.60 13.83
N ARG A 72 -20.83 3.66 14.60
CA ARG A 72 -21.25 2.36 14.09
C ARG A 72 -22.32 2.51 13.00
N VAL A 73 -22.32 1.56 12.08
CA VAL A 73 -23.43 1.40 11.14
C VAL A 73 -24.60 0.76 11.88
N VAL A 74 -25.76 1.41 11.84
CA VAL A 74 -27.00 0.92 12.46
C VAL A 74 -27.87 0.29 11.39
N LEU A 75 -28.25 -0.97 11.54
CA LEU A 75 -29.15 -1.62 10.58
C LEU A 75 -30.60 -1.24 10.90
N LYS A 76 -31.20 -0.41 10.03
CA LYS A 76 -32.62 -0.07 10.14
C LYS A 76 -33.46 -1.15 9.46
N ASP A 77 -34.67 -1.38 9.96
CA ASP A 77 -35.64 -2.32 9.39
C ASP A 77 -35.12 -3.78 9.25
N HIS A 78 -34.20 -4.16 10.15
CA HIS A 78 -33.65 -5.51 10.28
C HIS A 78 -33.90 -6.05 11.69
N ASP A 79 -33.96 -7.37 11.84
CA ASP A 79 -34.12 -8.13 13.09
C ASP A 79 -33.11 -7.77 14.20
N THR A 80 -31.99 -7.14 13.83
CA THR A 80 -30.92 -6.64 14.70
C THR A 80 -30.51 -5.27 14.18
N ASP A 81 -30.14 -4.35 15.08
CA ASP A 81 -29.59 -3.06 14.65
C ASP A 81 -28.05 -3.07 14.53
N TYR A 82 -27.43 -4.18 14.90
CA TYR A 82 -25.98 -4.33 15.01
C TYR A 82 -25.34 -5.09 13.86
N ILE A 83 -24.24 -4.52 13.37
CA ILE A 83 -23.18 -5.16 12.58
C ILE A 83 -21.84 -4.55 13.01
N ASN A 84 -20.74 -5.30 12.99
CA ASN A 84 -19.41 -4.77 13.30
C ASN A 84 -18.84 -3.94 12.13
N ALA A 85 -19.40 -2.76 11.93
CA ALA A 85 -19.01 -1.81 10.91
C ALA A 85 -19.07 -0.38 11.45
N SER A 86 -18.20 0.49 10.95
CA SER A 86 -18.18 1.91 11.30
C SER A 86 -18.24 2.78 10.04
N TRP A 87 -18.95 3.89 10.13
CA TRP A 87 -18.83 5.00 9.20
C TRP A 87 -17.45 5.63 9.35
N CYS A 88 -16.74 5.77 8.24
CA CYS A 88 -15.47 6.49 8.17
C CYS A 88 -15.58 7.61 7.12
N PRO A 89 -15.02 8.79 7.42
CA PRO A 89 -15.01 9.89 6.46
C PRO A 89 -14.06 9.58 5.29
N SER A 90 -14.45 10.01 4.09
CA SER A 90 -13.51 10.32 3.01
C SER A 90 -13.13 11.81 3.10
N TYR A 91 -12.34 12.32 2.15
CA TYR A 91 -12.08 13.75 2.10
C TYR A 91 -13.35 14.55 1.77
N THR A 92 -14.20 14.04 0.87
CA THR A 92 -15.38 14.75 0.35
C THR A 92 -16.69 14.43 1.08
N SER A 93 -16.72 13.39 1.93
CA SER A 93 -17.94 12.93 2.59
C SER A 93 -17.68 12.44 4.02
N PRO A 94 -18.46 12.87 5.03
CA PRO A 94 -18.35 12.36 6.40
C PRO A 94 -18.73 10.88 6.53
N ARG A 95 -19.38 10.31 5.51
CA ARG A 95 -19.75 8.89 5.41
C ARG A 95 -19.26 8.30 4.08
N GLY A 96 -18.04 8.65 3.67
CA GLY A 96 -17.47 8.16 2.41
C GLY A 96 -17.21 6.65 2.41
N PHE A 97 -16.97 6.07 3.58
CA PHE A 97 -16.68 4.64 3.73
C PHE A 97 -17.51 3.97 4.81
N ILE A 98 -17.78 2.69 4.59
CA ILE A 98 -18.13 1.73 5.64
C ILE A 98 -16.92 0.84 5.86
N ALA A 99 -16.24 0.99 7.00
CA ALA A 99 -15.14 0.11 7.41
C ALA A 99 -15.70 -1.05 8.25
N THR A 100 -15.57 -2.28 7.77
CA THR A 100 -16.15 -3.48 8.41
C THR A 100 -15.18 -4.65 8.46
N GLN A 101 -15.47 -5.64 9.31
CA GLN A 101 -14.73 -6.90 9.35
C GLN A 101 -15.03 -7.77 8.11
N GLY A 102 -14.16 -8.75 7.85
CA GLY A 102 -14.50 -9.85 6.96
C GLY A 102 -15.69 -10.61 7.52
N PRO A 103 -16.84 -10.68 6.83
CA PRO A 103 -18.08 -11.21 7.38
C PRO A 103 -17.90 -12.61 7.99
N VAL A 104 -18.60 -12.87 9.08
CA VAL A 104 -18.70 -14.19 9.72
C VAL A 104 -20.07 -14.78 9.39
N PRO A 105 -20.27 -16.12 9.45
CA PRO A 105 -21.52 -16.74 9.05
C PRO A 105 -22.75 -16.16 9.77
N SER A 106 -22.63 -15.85 11.05
CA SER A 106 -23.66 -15.22 11.89
C SER A 106 -24.01 -13.78 11.48
N SER A 107 -23.27 -13.16 10.56
CA SER A 107 -23.43 -11.78 10.11
C SER A 107 -23.60 -11.66 8.59
N PHE A 108 -23.85 -12.75 7.85
CA PHE A 108 -24.01 -12.68 6.39
C PHE A 108 -25.27 -11.93 5.99
N ASP A 109 -26.41 -12.23 6.63
CA ASP A 109 -27.68 -11.53 6.43
C ASP A 109 -27.54 -10.04 6.75
N ASP A 110 -26.93 -9.74 7.91
CA ASP A 110 -26.63 -8.39 8.36
C ASP A 110 -25.77 -7.63 7.34
N PHE A 111 -24.74 -8.28 6.78
CA PHE A 111 -23.82 -7.69 5.82
C PHE A 111 -24.55 -7.33 4.52
N TRP A 112 -25.29 -8.25 3.91
CA TRP A 112 -26.00 -7.96 2.66
C TRP A 112 -27.15 -6.97 2.86
N TRP A 113 -27.81 -6.98 4.01
CA TRP A 113 -28.77 -5.95 4.35
C TRP A 113 -28.12 -4.57 4.48
N MET A 114 -26.90 -4.48 5.05
CA MET A 114 -26.13 -3.24 5.09
C MET A 114 -25.82 -2.74 3.68
N ILE A 115 -25.31 -3.60 2.79
CA ILE A 115 -25.01 -3.27 1.39
C ILE A 115 -26.27 -2.72 0.70
N TRP A 116 -27.39 -3.42 0.83
CA TRP A 116 -28.66 -3.01 0.23
C TRP A 116 -29.20 -1.69 0.80
N SER A 117 -29.30 -1.59 2.13
CA SER A 117 -29.94 -0.45 2.80
C SER A 117 -29.20 0.86 2.59
N TYR A 118 -27.86 0.78 2.55
CA TYR A 118 -27.00 1.94 2.34
C TYR A 118 -26.62 2.17 0.89
N LYS A 119 -27.24 1.45 -0.04
CA LYS A 119 -27.05 1.60 -1.50
C LYS A 119 -25.57 1.49 -1.89
N VAL A 120 -24.84 0.58 -1.26
CA VAL A 120 -23.43 0.33 -1.58
C VAL A 120 -23.35 -0.29 -2.97
N GLY A 121 -22.66 0.37 -3.89
CA GLY A 121 -22.32 -0.17 -5.22
C GLY A 121 -20.99 -0.93 -5.22
N GLU A 122 -20.04 -0.52 -4.39
CA GLU A 122 -18.69 -1.10 -4.36
C GLU A 122 -18.33 -1.75 -3.02
N ILE A 123 -17.83 -2.98 -3.08
CA ILE A 123 -17.24 -3.72 -1.96
C ILE A 123 -15.75 -3.93 -2.21
N VAL A 124 -14.89 -3.36 -1.36
CA VAL A 124 -13.44 -3.48 -1.44
C VAL A 124 -12.95 -4.49 -0.40
N MET A 125 -12.45 -5.64 -0.88
CA MET A 125 -11.92 -6.71 -0.04
C MET A 125 -10.38 -6.68 -0.10
N VAL A 126 -9.72 -6.30 0.99
CA VAL A 126 -8.25 -6.20 1.09
C VAL A 126 -7.63 -7.30 1.97
N THR A 127 -8.15 -8.52 1.82
CA THR A 127 -7.64 -9.76 2.44
C THR A 127 -8.03 -10.94 1.56
N ARG A 128 -7.30 -12.04 1.65
CA ARG A 128 -7.75 -13.32 1.07
C ARG A 128 -8.69 -14.02 2.05
N GLU A 129 -9.38 -15.06 1.60
CA GLU A 129 -10.17 -15.92 2.49
C GLU A 129 -9.25 -16.61 3.50
N LEU A 130 -8.15 -17.19 3.01
CA LEU A 130 -7.09 -17.82 3.79
C LEU A 130 -5.75 -17.09 3.61
N GLU A 131 -5.02 -16.93 4.71
CA GLU A 131 -3.63 -16.44 4.71
C GLU A 131 -2.82 -17.28 5.70
N THR A 132 -1.78 -17.95 5.21
CA THR A 132 -0.99 -18.95 5.96
C THR A 132 -1.89 -19.95 6.72
N ASN A 133 -2.88 -20.50 6.01
CA ASN A 133 -3.89 -21.43 6.53
C ASN A 133 -4.79 -20.88 7.65
N VAL A 134 -4.74 -19.57 7.92
CA VAL A 134 -5.65 -18.91 8.87
C VAL A 134 -6.81 -18.28 8.11
N LEU A 135 -8.04 -18.61 8.51
CA LEU A 135 -9.26 -18.02 7.98
C LEU A 135 -9.38 -16.54 8.36
N LYS A 136 -9.24 -15.67 7.38
CA LYS A 136 -9.32 -14.22 7.53
C LYS A 136 -10.70 -13.68 7.18
N CYS A 137 -11.37 -14.28 6.20
CA CYS A 137 -12.69 -13.88 5.74
C CYS A 137 -13.43 -15.12 5.24
N HIS A 138 -14.68 -15.31 5.69
CA HIS A 138 -15.51 -16.34 5.06
C HIS A 138 -16.01 -15.85 3.71
N ARG A 139 -16.33 -16.78 2.82
CA ARG A 139 -17.01 -16.48 1.58
C ARG A 139 -18.47 -16.13 1.86
N TYR A 140 -18.79 -14.84 1.79
CA TYR A 140 -20.13 -14.31 2.03
C TYR A 140 -20.94 -14.14 0.73
N TRP A 141 -20.41 -14.56 -0.41
CA TRP A 141 -21.05 -14.41 -1.72
C TRP A 141 -21.35 -15.79 -2.34
N PRO A 142 -22.32 -15.88 -3.26
CA PRO A 142 -22.64 -17.12 -3.98
C PRO A 142 -21.48 -17.64 -4.82
N GLU A 143 -21.48 -18.94 -5.10
CA GLU A 143 -20.62 -19.52 -6.15
C GLU A 143 -21.08 -19.08 -7.55
N ASP A 144 -20.26 -19.33 -8.57
CA ASP A 144 -20.49 -18.88 -9.94
C ASP A 144 -21.87 -19.33 -10.46
N ASN A 145 -22.64 -18.38 -11.01
CA ASN A 145 -24.01 -18.56 -11.50
C ASN A 145 -25.04 -19.03 -10.45
N ALA A 146 -24.70 -19.01 -9.16
CA ALA A 146 -25.63 -19.30 -8.09
C ALA A 146 -26.34 -18.02 -7.61
N GLU A 147 -27.57 -18.20 -7.12
CA GLU A 147 -28.32 -17.22 -6.35
C GLU A 147 -28.50 -17.75 -4.94
N VAL A 148 -28.23 -16.90 -3.95
CA VAL A 148 -28.43 -17.22 -2.53
C VAL A 148 -29.25 -16.12 -1.89
N GLN A 149 -30.18 -16.51 -1.03
CA GLN A 149 -30.95 -15.59 -0.21
C GLN A 149 -30.29 -15.46 1.17
N TYR A 150 -29.88 -14.24 1.51
CA TYR A 150 -29.34 -13.83 2.81
C TYR A 150 -30.40 -12.98 3.52
N GLY A 151 -31.15 -13.59 4.43
CA GLY A 151 -32.30 -12.98 5.07
C GLY A 151 -33.31 -12.42 4.06
N LYS A 152 -33.45 -11.08 4.02
CA LYS A 152 -34.36 -10.35 3.12
C LYS A 152 -33.75 -10.01 1.75
N VAL A 153 -32.47 -10.30 1.53
CA VAL A 153 -31.72 -9.92 0.33
C VAL A 153 -31.41 -11.16 -0.50
N LYS A 154 -31.66 -11.09 -1.80
CA LYS A 154 -31.20 -12.08 -2.78
C LYS A 154 -29.97 -11.54 -3.48
N VAL A 155 -28.94 -12.38 -3.60
CA VAL A 155 -27.68 -12.04 -4.25
C VAL A 155 -27.42 -13.10 -5.28
N LYS A 156 -27.28 -12.68 -6.54
CA LYS A 156 -26.97 -13.55 -7.66
C LYS A 156 -25.61 -13.18 -8.21
N PHE A 157 -24.71 -14.16 -8.29
CA PHE A 157 -23.42 -13.99 -8.94
C PHE A 157 -23.63 -13.89 -10.46
N THR A 158 -23.12 -12.83 -11.09
CA THR A 158 -23.29 -12.61 -12.53
C THR A 158 -22.03 -12.84 -13.34
N ARG A 159 -20.88 -12.31 -12.90
CA ARG A 159 -19.60 -12.50 -13.59
C ARG A 159 -18.40 -12.29 -12.67
N SER A 160 -17.25 -12.82 -13.09
CA SER A 160 -15.95 -12.54 -12.47
C SER A 160 -14.88 -12.30 -13.53
N ALA A 161 -13.94 -11.42 -13.22
CA ALA A 161 -12.74 -11.15 -14.01
C ALA A 161 -11.51 -11.18 -13.11
N MET A 162 -10.46 -11.85 -13.58
CA MET A 162 -9.16 -11.87 -12.90
C MET A 162 -8.25 -10.81 -13.52
N HIS A 163 -7.70 -9.96 -12.66
CA HIS A 163 -6.74 -8.93 -13.02
C HIS A 163 -5.39 -9.18 -12.33
N ALA A 164 -4.38 -8.40 -12.67
CA ALA A 164 -3.02 -8.57 -12.14
C ALA A 164 -2.96 -8.53 -10.59
N HIS A 165 -3.72 -7.61 -9.98
CA HIS A 165 -3.65 -7.33 -8.55
C HIS A 165 -4.94 -7.61 -7.79
N HIS A 166 -6.03 -7.94 -8.47
CA HIS A 166 -7.32 -8.14 -7.83
C HIS A 166 -8.23 -9.08 -8.62
N ILE A 167 -9.28 -9.56 -7.96
CA ILE A 167 -10.39 -10.27 -8.57
C ILE A 167 -11.59 -9.34 -8.53
N GLU A 168 -12.23 -9.14 -9.66
CA GLU A 168 -13.46 -8.38 -9.81
C GLU A 168 -14.64 -9.34 -9.89
N ARG A 169 -15.66 -9.18 -9.05
CA ARG A 169 -16.88 -9.99 -9.04
C ARG A 169 -18.11 -9.09 -9.09
N HIS A 170 -19.09 -9.47 -9.89
CA HIS A 170 -20.35 -8.71 -10.05
C HIS A 170 -21.51 -9.51 -9.51
N PHE A 171 -22.42 -8.80 -8.85
CA PHE A 171 -23.61 -9.35 -8.24
C PHE A 171 -24.83 -8.54 -8.65
N GLU A 172 -25.91 -9.23 -8.97
CA GLU A 172 -27.24 -8.66 -9.02
C GLU A 172 -27.88 -8.84 -7.63
N VAL A 173 -28.19 -7.73 -6.97
CA VAL A 173 -28.71 -7.71 -5.59
C VAL A 173 -30.13 -7.17 -5.59
N GLY A 174 -31.06 -7.86 -4.92
CA GLY A 174 -32.46 -7.44 -4.83
C GLY A 174 -33.12 -7.87 -3.53
N LEU A 175 -34.35 -7.39 -3.29
CA LEU A 175 -35.15 -7.86 -2.16
C LEU A 175 -35.81 -9.21 -2.47
N ALA A 176 -35.87 -10.10 -1.49
CA ALA A 176 -36.55 -11.38 -1.61
C ALA A 176 -38.06 -11.23 -1.87
N SER A 177 -38.67 -10.12 -1.43
CA SER A 177 -40.05 -9.74 -1.73
C SER A 177 -40.30 -9.35 -3.19
N GLY A 178 -39.25 -9.29 -4.02
CA GLY A 178 -39.30 -8.75 -5.36
C GLY A 178 -39.08 -7.23 -5.40
N GLY A 179 -38.97 -6.67 -6.60
CA GLY A 179 -38.70 -5.25 -6.84
C GLY A 179 -37.49 -5.03 -7.75
N PRO A 180 -37.00 -3.78 -7.86
CA PRO A 180 -35.81 -3.48 -8.65
C PRO A 180 -34.57 -4.14 -8.03
N THR A 181 -33.64 -4.56 -8.87
CA THR A 181 -32.32 -5.03 -8.48
C THR A 181 -31.28 -3.92 -8.66
N ARG A 182 -30.09 -4.13 -8.09
CA ARG A 182 -28.93 -3.24 -8.22
C ARG A 182 -27.70 -4.08 -8.52
N ASP A 183 -26.83 -3.57 -9.37
CA ASP A 183 -25.51 -4.14 -9.57
C ASP A 183 -24.59 -3.73 -8.43
N VAL A 184 -23.89 -4.72 -7.86
CA VAL A 184 -22.85 -4.51 -6.84
C VAL A 184 -21.57 -5.18 -7.33
N VAL A 185 -20.46 -4.43 -7.30
CA VAL A 185 -19.14 -4.95 -7.64
C VAL A 185 -18.32 -5.19 -6.37
N GLN A 186 -17.67 -6.34 -6.30
CA GLN A 186 -16.63 -6.63 -5.31
C GLN A 186 -15.26 -6.65 -5.97
N LEU A 187 -14.33 -5.88 -5.44
CA LEU A 187 -12.95 -5.79 -5.86
C LEU A 187 -12.06 -6.37 -4.76
N ALA A 188 -11.55 -7.59 -4.97
CA ALA A 188 -10.77 -8.35 -3.99
C ALA A 188 -9.27 -8.30 -4.30
N PHE A 189 -8.54 -7.43 -3.58
CA PHE A 189 -7.11 -7.22 -3.71
C PHE A 189 -6.30 -8.45 -3.30
N GLN A 190 -5.48 -8.97 -4.22
CA GLN A 190 -4.71 -10.20 -4.07
C GLN A 190 -3.23 -9.97 -3.73
N SER A 191 -2.72 -8.76 -3.96
CA SER A 191 -1.29 -8.45 -3.83
C SER A 191 -0.88 -7.95 -2.42
N TRP A 192 -1.79 -7.96 -1.44
CA TRP A 192 -1.40 -7.72 -0.04
C TRP A 192 -0.81 -9.00 0.57
N PRO A 193 0.44 -8.99 1.07
CA PRO A 193 1.03 -10.17 1.71
C PRO A 193 0.42 -10.47 3.08
N ASP A 194 0.46 -11.72 3.53
CA ASP A 194 -0.03 -12.09 4.87
C ASP A 194 0.72 -11.32 5.98
N HIS A 195 2.04 -11.21 5.85
CA HIS A 195 2.89 -10.44 6.76
C HIS A 195 3.36 -9.12 6.13
N GLY A 196 3.22 -8.02 6.88
CA GLY A 196 3.72 -6.71 6.50
C GLY A 196 2.80 -5.94 5.55
N VAL A 197 3.42 -5.36 4.52
CA VAL A 197 2.80 -4.46 3.52
C VAL A 197 3.30 -4.85 2.13
N PRO A 198 2.60 -4.48 1.05
CA PRO A 198 3.10 -4.71 -0.31
C PRO A 198 4.50 -4.12 -0.49
N LEU A 199 5.33 -4.79 -1.31
CA LEU A 199 6.73 -4.39 -1.51
C LEU A 199 6.85 -3.05 -2.22
N THR A 200 5.97 -2.79 -3.20
CA THR A 200 5.92 -1.54 -3.94
C THR A 200 4.59 -0.82 -3.70
N SER A 201 4.45 0.39 -4.24
CA SER A 201 3.20 1.14 -4.22
C SER A 201 2.37 0.92 -5.50
N VAL A 202 2.94 0.28 -6.52
CA VAL A 202 2.34 0.16 -7.84
C VAL A 202 1.05 -0.66 -7.78
N GLU A 203 1.10 -1.82 -7.14
CA GLU A 203 -0.04 -2.75 -7.06
C GLU A 203 -1.22 -2.10 -6.34
N PHE A 204 -0.91 -1.33 -5.28
CA PHE A 204 -1.91 -0.59 -4.53
C PHE A 204 -2.51 0.57 -5.35
N LEU A 205 -1.68 1.38 -6.01
CA LEU A 205 -2.12 2.53 -6.79
C LEU A 205 -2.96 2.11 -8.01
N GLU A 206 -2.58 1.03 -8.68
CA GLU A 206 -3.36 0.42 -9.76
C GLU A 206 -4.68 -0.11 -9.24
N PHE A 207 -4.68 -0.88 -8.15
CA PHE A 207 -5.92 -1.37 -7.54
C PHE A 207 -6.86 -0.22 -7.12
N ARG A 208 -6.32 0.83 -6.50
CA ARG A 208 -7.10 2.02 -6.17
C ARG A 208 -7.70 2.68 -7.41
N ALA A 209 -6.94 2.78 -8.50
CA ALA A 209 -7.46 3.33 -9.75
C ALA A 209 -8.65 2.52 -10.28
N GLU A 210 -8.60 1.18 -10.19
CA GLU A 210 -9.72 0.30 -10.55
C GLU A 210 -10.95 0.52 -9.67
N VAL A 211 -10.78 0.62 -8.33
CA VAL A 211 -11.91 0.95 -7.42
C VAL A 211 -12.58 2.25 -7.81
N LEU A 212 -11.80 3.28 -8.15
CA LEU A 212 -12.33 4.59 -8.53
C LEU A 212 -13.03 4.63 -9.90
N LYS A 213 -12.88 3.60 -10.75
CA LYS A 213 -13.63 3.52 -12.02
C LYS A 213 -15.10 3.18 -11.81
N PHE A 214 -15.39 2.40 -10.77
CA PHE A 214 -16.76 1.99 -10.43
C PHE A 214 -17.45 3.01 -9.52
N HIS A 215 -16.66 3.71 -8.70
CA HIS A 215 -17.21 4.66 -7.76
C HIS A 215 -17.78 5.92 -8.44
N GLU A 216 -19.11 5.99 -8.51
CA GLU A 216 -19.82 7.17 -8.98
C GLU A 216 -19.70 8.31 -7.96
N ARG A 217 -18.78 9.24 -8.20
CA ARG A 217 -18.47 10.37 -7.30
C ARG A 217 -19.67 11.29 -7.01
N ASP A 218 -20.68 11.31 -7.88
CA ASP A 218 -21.91 12.09 -7.70
C ASP A 218 -22.94 11.38 -6.80
N THR A 219 -22.70 10.11 -6.47
CA THR A 219 -23.53 9.39 -5.52
C THR A 219 -23.08 9.71 -4.09
N LYS A 220 -24.04 9.86 -3.17
CA LYS A 220 -23.76 9.90 -1.72
C LYS A 220 -23.55 8.49 -1.15
N ALA A 221 -23.33 7.49 -2.02
CA ALA A 221 -23.20 6.09 -1.61
C ALA A 221 -21.79 5.84 -1.04
N PRO A 222 -21.67 5.09 0.06
CA PRO A 222 -20.37 4.78 0.66
C PRO A 222 -19.71 3.61 -0.07
N ILE A 223 -18.38 3.59 -0.08
CA ILE A 223 -17.62 2.38 -0.41
C ILE A 223 -17.58 1.48 0.83
N CYS A 224 -18.04 0.23 0.72
CA CYS A 224 -17.86 -0.75 1.78
C CYS A 224 -16.46 -1.36 1.64
N ILE A 225 -15.64 -1.29 2.69
CA ILE A 225 -14.28 -1.83 2.68
C ILE A 225 -14.03 -2.71 3.89
N HIS A 226 -13.44 -3.88 3.65
CA HIS A 226 -13.11 -4.83 4.69
C HIS A 226 -11.77 -5.53 4.46
N CYS A 227 -11.15 -5.95 5.55
CA CYS A 227 -10.05 -6.91 5.56
C CYS A 227 -10.50 -8.13 6.38
N SER A 228 -9.67 -8.59 7.32
CA SER A 228 -10.10 -9.57 8.32
C SER A 228 -10.82 -8.88 9.49
N ALA A 229 -10.11 -8.06 10.27
CA ALA A 229 -10.68 -7.30 11.39
C ALA A 229 -11.39 -6.00 10.96
N GLY A 230 -11.11 -5.50 9.75
CA GLY A 230 -11.63 -4.22 9.28
C GLY A 230 -10.90 -2.99 9.86
N VAL A 231 -9.62 -3.12 10.24
CA VAL A 231 -8.87 -2.02 10.91
C VAL A 231 -7.52 -1.73 10.26
N GLY A 232 -6.63 -2.71 10.14
CA GLY A 232 -5.26 -2.52 9.64
C GLY A 232 -5.24 -2.14 8.17
N ARG A 233 -5.35 -3.13 7.27
CA ARG A 233 -5.34 -2.93 5.81
C ARG A 233 -6.49 -2.02 5.33
N THR A 234 -7.66 -2.16 5.94
CA THR A 234 -8.82 -1.29 5.71
C THR A 234 -8.48 0.17 6.01
N GLY A 235 -7.92 0.47 7.19
CA GLY A 235 -7.53 1.83 7.55
C GLY A 235 -6.39 2.36 6.68
N THR A 236 -5.44 1.50 6.30
CA THR A 236 -4.36 1.89 5.37
C THR A 236 -4.92 2.30 4.01
N TYR A 237 -5.89 1.55 3.47
CA TYR A 237 -6.53 1.91 2.21
C TYR A 237 -7.24 3.26 2.31
N ILE A 238 -8.10 3.43 3.33
CA ILE A 238 -8.87 4.66 3.52
C ILE A 238 -7.94 5.86 3.73
N ALA A 239 -6.85 5.71 4.50
CA ALA A 239 -5.89 6.78 4.75
C ALA A 239 -5.17 7.22 3.48
N ILE A 240 -4.70 6.27 2.66
CA ILE A 240 -4.07 6.57 1.37
C ILE A 240 -5.07 7.24 0.43
N ASP A 241 -6.28 6.70 0.31
CA ASP A 241 -7.29 7.25 -0.56
C ASP A 241 -7.67 8.68 -0.17
N THR A 242 -7.89 8.93 1.12
CA THR A 242 -8.19 10.27 1.67
C THR A 242 -7.06 11.25 1.42
N ALA A 243 -5.80 10.85 1.65
CA ALA A 243 -4.65 11.71 1.38
C ALA A 243 -4.52 12.06 -0.12
N LEU A 244 -4.77 11.11 -1.01
CA LEU A 244 -4.73 11.36 -2.44
C LEU A 244 -5.92 12.20 -2.94
N GLN A 245 -7.08 12.11 -2.28
CA GLN A 245 -8.19 13.04 -2.53
C GLN A 245 -7.85 14.46 -2.06
N GLN A 246 -7.22 14.63 -0.90
CA GLN A 246 -6.71 15.93 -0.44
C GLN A 246 -5.74 16.55 -1.46
N VAL A 247 -4.84 15.75 -2.04
CA VAL A 247 -3.95 16.20 -3.13
C VAL A 247 -4.74 16.65 -4.36
N GLN A 248 -5.77 15.90 -4.77
CA GLN A 248 -6.59 16.23 -5.92
C GLN A 248 -7.30 17.58 -5.74
N GLU A 249 -7.80 17.82 -4.54
CA GLU A 249 -8.54 19.03 -4.13
C GLU A 249 -7.63 20.14 -3.60
N ARG A 250 -6.31 19.95 -3.66
CA ARG A 250 -5.27 20.92 -3.25
C ARG A 250 -5.34 21.33 -1.78
N ALA A 251 -5.80 20.44 -0.92
CA ALA A 251 -5.89 20.63 0.51
C ALA A 251 -4.55 20.38 1.22
N GLU A 252 -4.42 20.76 2.48
CA GLU A 252 -3.27 20.34 3.27
C GLU A 252 -3.32 18.81 3.49
N VAL A 253 -2.21 18.13 3.18
CA VAL A 253 -2.09 16.68 3.37
C VAL A 253 -1.39 16.39 4.69
N ASN A 254 -2.15 15.90 5.67
CA ASN A 254 -1.62 15.51 6.97
C ASN A 254 -2.03 14.06 7.30
N ILE A 255 -1.11 13.12 7.09
CA ILE A 255 -1.36 11.68 7.26
C ILE A 255 -1.68 11.33 8.72
N ASP A 256 -1.06 12.00 9.68
CA ASP A 256 -1.28 11.73 11.11
C ASP A 256 -2.68 12.15 11.54
N ALA A 257 -3.13 13.32 11.06
CA ALA A 257 -4.47 13.82 11.29
C ALA A 257 -5.53 12.91 10.65
N ILE A 258 -5.30 12.44 9.42
CA ILE A 258 -6.20 11.48 8.73
C ILE A 258 -6.33 10.21 9.56
N ILE A 259 -5.21 9.60 9.97
CA ILE A 259 -5.23 8.35 10.74
C ILE A 259 -5.84 8.56 12.13
N GLY A 260 -5.54 9.68 12.78
CA GLY A 260 -6.17 10.08 14.03
C GLY A 260 -7.69 10.18 13.90
N GLN A 261 -8.19 10.83 12.85
CA GLN A 261 -9.62 10.92 12.59
C GLN A 261 -10.25 9.54 12.34
N LEU A 262 -9.59 8.66 11.59
CA LEU A 262 -10.04 7.28 11.41
C LEU A 262 -10.10 6.53 12.74
N ARG A 263 -9.11 6.72 13.62
CA ARG A 263 -9.08 6.10 14.96
C ARG A 263 -10.15 6.62 15.91
N GLN A 264 -10.68 7.83 15.68
CA GLN A 264 -11.86 8.33 16.39
C GLN A 264 -13.16 7.65 15.93
N HIS A 265 -13.21 7.14 14.69
CA HIS A 265 -14.39 6.47 14.13
C HIS A 265 -14.37 4.95 14.30
N ARG A 266 -13.20 4.31 14.30
CA ARG A 266 -13.05 2.86 14.49
C ARG A 266 -11.73 2.56 15.19
N ASN A 267 -11.73 1.63 16.12
CA ASN A 267 -10.52 1.33 16.89
C ASN A 267 -9.41 0.75 15.99
N PHE A 268 -8.15 1.05 16.32
CA PHE A 268 -6.95 0.48 15.71
C PHE A 268 -6.79 0.65 14.20
N MET A 269 -7.48 1.63 13.58
CA MET A 269 -7.29 1.95 12.16
C MET A 269 -5.82 2.24 11.87
N VAL A 270 -5.28 1.58 10.83
CA VAL A 270 -3.83 1.44 10.58
C VAL A 270 -3.14 0.81 11.80
N GLN A 271 -2.93 -0.51 11.76
CA GLN A 271 -2.68 -1.31 12.96
C GLN A 271 -1.20 -1.48 13.29
N THR A 272 -0.30 -1.29 12.32
CA THR A 272 1.14 -1.48 12.52
C THR A 272 1.96 -0.30 12.03
N VAL A 273 3.18 -0.13 12.58
CA VAL A 273 4.14 0.88 12.13
C VAL A 273 4.48 0.69 10.64
N ALA A 274 4.59 -0.56 10.18
CA ALA A 274 4.84 -0.86 8.76
C ALA A 274 3.71 -0.33 7.86
N GLN A 275 2.45 -0.52 8.26
CA GLN A 275 1.29 0.04 7.55
C GLN A 275 1.30 1.56 7.55
N TYR A 276 1.62 2.18 8.68
CA TYR A 276 1.74 3.63 8.82
C TYR A 276 2.82 4.23 7.92
N ALA A 277 4.01 3.63 7.90
CA ALA A 277 5.09 4.01 6.98
C ALA A 277 4.69 3.76 5.51
N TYR A 278 3.93 2.69 5.23
CA TYR A 278 3.45 2.38 3.89
C TYR A 278 2.47 3.43 3.36
N VAL A 279 1.59 4.01 4.19
CA VAL A 279 0.72 5.14 3.78
C VAL A 279 1.59 6.29 3.22
N HIS A 280 2.64 6.67 3.94
CA HIS A 280 3.56 7.72 3.52
C HIS A 280 4.27 7.40 2.20
N LYS A 281 4.79 6.17 2.09
CA LYS A 281 5.45 5.69 0.88
C LYS A 281 4.53 5.78 -0.34
N VAL A 282 3.30 5.27 -0.23
CA VAL A 282 2.36 5.26 -1.36
C VAL A 282 1.95 6.67 -1.78
N VAL A 283 1.70 7.56 -0.82
CA VAL A 283 1.40 8.97 -1.12
C VAL A 283 2.58 9.65 -1.82
N LEU A 284 3.80 9.45 -1.32
CA LEU A 284 5.01 10.02 -1.91
C LEU A 284 5.24 9.51 -3.35
N ASP A 285 5.09 8.20 -3.56
CA ASP A 285 5.24 7.59 -4.87
C ASP A 285 4.18 8.08 -5.85
N ALA A 286 2.93 8.25 -5.40
CA ALA A 286 1.85 8.80 -6.23
C ALA A 286 2.13 10.24 -6.67
N LEU A 287 2.62 11.08 -5.75
CA LEU A 287 3.02 12.46 -6.05
C LEU A 287 4.20 12.49 -7.03
N ASN A 288 5.21 11.64 -6.82
CA ASN A 288 6.36 11.52 -7.73
C ASN A 288 5.92 11.08 -9.14
N ASN A 289 5.07 10.06 -9.23
CA ASN A 289 4.54 9.57 -10.50
C ASN A 289 3.73 10.65 -11.21
N TRP A 290 2.95 11.44 -10.47
CA TRP A 290 2.23 12.58 -11.03
C TRP A 290 3.20 13.64 -11.58
N LEU A 291 4.23 14.02 -10.82
CA LEU A 291 5.24 14.99 -11.27
C LEU A 291 5.98 14.52 -12.52
N LYS A 292 6.43 13.25 -12.55
CA LYS A 292 7.08 12.64 -13.71
C LYS A 292 6.19 12.68 -14.96
N LYS A 293 4.92 12.33 -14.81
CA LYS A 293 3.95 12.37 -15.92
C LYS A 293 3.72 13.77 -16.49
N HIS A 294 3.95 14.82 -15.69
CA HIS A 294 3.76 16.22 -16.11
C HIS A 294 5.09 16.94 -16.35
N LYS A 295 6.22 16.23 -16.44
CA LYS A 295 7.56 16.82 -16.58
C LYS A 295 7.65 17.84 -17.73
N ASP A 296 7.13 17.52 -18.91
CA ASP A 296 7.18 18.42 -20.07
C ASP A 296 6.38 19.72 -19.88
N ILE A 297 5.32 19.67 -19.06
CA ILE A 297 4.54 20.88 -18.70
C ILE A 297 5.32 21.68 -17.65
N ILE A 298 5.94 20.99 -16.69
CA ILE A 298 6.77 21.61 -15.64
C ILE A 298 7.96 22.34 -16.28
N ASP A 299 8.66 21.69 -17.20
CA ASP A 299 9.87 22.24 -17.83
C ASP A 299 9.51 23.46 -18.70
N ARG A 300 8.41 23.42 -19.47
CA ARG A 300 7.91 24.59 -20.22
C ARG A 300 7.48 25.76 -19.34
N GLU A 301 6.80 25.49 -18.22
CA GLU A 301 6.41 26.56 -17.29
C GLU A 301 7.62 27.16 -16.58
N ARG A 302 8.66 26.37 -16.29
CA ARG A 302 9.94 26.88 -15.75
C ARG A 302 10.64 27.80 -16.73
N GLU A 303 10.75 27.39 -17.99
CA GLU A 303 11.33 28.22 -19.06
C GLU A 303 10.54 29.53 -19.23
N ARG A 304 9.21 29.45 -19.21
CA ARG A 304 8.34 30.62 -19.28
C ARG A 304 8.56 31.57 -18.10
N MET A 305 8.58 31.06 -16.87
CA MET A 305 8.82 31.88 -15.68
C MET A 305 10.23 32.47 -15.66
N ALA A 306 11.25 31.72 -16.08
CA ALA A 306 12.63 32.21 -16.19
C ALA A 306 12.72 33.32 -17.25
N ALA A 307 12.06 33.17 -18.40
CA ALA A 307 12.01 34.20 -19.43
C ALA A 307 11.26 35.47 -18.96
N GLU A 308 10.19 35.32 -18.19
CA GLU A 308 9.45 36.44 -17.61
C GLU A 308 10.29 37.19 -16.56
N GLN A 309 10.99 36.45 -15.68
CA GLN A 309 11.93 37.03 -14.72
C GLN A 309 13.11 37.72 -15.41
N ALA A 310 13.67 37.14 -16.47
CA ALA A 310 14.75 37.75 -17.24
C ALA A 310 14.31 39.06 -17.91
N ARG A 311 13.08 39.12 -18.44
CA ARG A 311 12.50 40.35 -19.01
C ARG A 311 12.31 41.43 -17.95
N GLU A 312 11.83 41.07 -16.77
CA GLU A 312 11.64 42.01 -15.67
C GLU A 312 13.00 42.53 -15.16
N LEU A 313 14.00 41.65 -15.03
CA LEU A 313 15.36 42.05 -14.64
C LEU A 313 15.99 42.98 -15.68
N GLU A 314 15.84 42.69 -16.98
CA GLU A 314 16.35 43.58 -18.03
C GLU A 314 15.64 44.93 -18.03
N LYS A 315 14.33 44.95 -17.79
CA LYS A 315 13.57 46.20 -17.62
C LYS A 315 14.11 47.01 -16.44
N GLN A 316 14.31 46.38 -15.28
CA GLN A 316 14.92 47.03 -14.11
C GLN A 316 16.33 47.54 -14.41
N ARG A 317 17.14 46.77 -15.16
CA ARG A 317 18.47 47.18 -15.60
C ARG A 317 18.42 48.40 -16.51
N GLN A 318 17.48 48.44 -17.46
CA GLN A 318 17.30 49.60 -18.34
C GLN A 318 16.84 50.84 -17.57
N GLU A 319 15.94 50.69 -16.60
CA GLU A 319 15.51 51.79 -15.73
C GLU A 319 16.69 52.32 -14.88
N GLN A 320 17.53 51.43 -14.34
CA GLN A 320 18.75 51.80 -13.62
C GLN A 320 19.78 52.50 -14.52
N LEU A 321 20.02 51.99 -15.73
CA LEU A 321 20.91 52.62 -16.70
C LEU A 321 20.41 53.99 -17.13
N ALA A 322 19.10 54.15 -17.35
CA ALA A 322 18.49 55.44 -17.66
C ALA A 322 18.63 56.43 -16.49
N ALA A 323 18.43 55.97 -15.25
CA ALA A 323 18.65 56.79 -14.06
C ALA A 323 20.12 57.19 -13.89
N ALA A 324 21.06 56.26 -14.10
CA ALA A 324 22.50 56.51 -14.05
C ALA A 324 22.94 57.47 -15.16
N ALA A 325 22.42 57.31 -16.38
CA ALA A 325 22.69 58.21 -17.49
C ALA A 325 22.13 59.62 -17.22
N ALA A 326 20.93 59.74 -16.64
CA ALA A 326 20.38 61.03 -16.23
C ALA A 326 21.23 61.69 -15.13
N ALA A 327 21.69 60.91 -14.15
CA ALA A 327 22.60 61.39 -13.11
C ALA A 327 23.97 61.80 -13.68
N GLU A 328 24.52 61.05 -14.64
CA GLU A 328 25.78 61.37 -15.32
C GLU A 328 25.64 62.58 -16.23
N VAL A 329 24.51 62.75 -16.94
CA VAL A 329 24.22 63.98 -17.69
C VAL A 329 24.20 65.15 -16.72
N GLN A 330 23.50 65.04 -15.58
CA GLN A 330 23.47 66.09 -14.58
C GLN A 330 24.87 66.39 -14.02
N ARG A 331 25.64 65.35 -13.65
CA ARG A 331 27.04 65.46 -13.21
C ARG A 331 27.93 66.09 -14.28
N ARG A 332 27.80 65.72 -15.55
CA ARG A 332 28.54 66.33 -16.67
C ARG A 332 28.09 67.74 -16.99
N THR A 333 26.84 68.11 -16.72
CA THR A 333 26.39 69.49 -16.84
C THR A 333 27.00 70.35 -15.73
N GLU A 334 27.16 69.77 -14.54
CA GLU A 334 27.86 70.36 -13.40
C GLU A 334 29.40 70.39 -13.59
N GLU A 335 30.00 69.35 -14.18
CA GLU A 335 31.45 69.24 -14.45
C GLU A 335 31.87 70.02 -15.71
N ALA A 336 31.03 70.11 -16.74
CA ALA A 336 31.29 70.99 -17.90
C ALA A 336 31.18 72.48 -17.53
N ALA A 337 30.56 72.80 -16.39
CA ALA A 337 30.65 74.12 -15.79
C ALA A 337 32.00 74.36 -15.08
N ASP A 338 32.75 73.30 -14.76
CA ASP A 338 33.97 73.35 -13.94
C ASP A 338 35.27 73.02 -14.71
N VAL A 339 35.18 72.45 -15.92
CA VAL A 339 36.37 72.01 -16.68
C VAL A 339 36.41 72.60 -18.09
N LYS A 340 36.67 73.92 -18.15
CA LYS A 340 37.65 74.46 -19.10
C LYS A 340 39.02 74.00 -18.59
N ASP A 341 39.52 72.88 -19.10
CA ASP A 341 40.95 72.63 -19.35
C ASP A 341 41.26 71.13 -19.36
N LYS A 342 41.76 70.69 -20.53
CA LYS A 342 42.67 69.57 -20.81
C LYS A 342 42.11 68.19 -21.21
N GLU A 343 42.86 67.66 -22.18
CA GLU A 343 42.72 66.45 -23.01
C GLU A 343 43.33 65.17 -22.37
N PRO A 344 43.12 63.97 -22.97
CA PRO A 344 42.98 62.67 -22.28
C PRO A 344 44.16 61.69 -22.45
N GLU A 345 44.15 60.55 -21.74
CA GLU A 345 44.88 59.31 -22.08
C GLU A 345 44.21 58.04 -21.49
N ALA A 346 44.70 56.85 -21.87
CA ALA A 346 44.01 55.65 -22.35
C ALA A 346 43.93 54.40 -21.40
N ASP A 347 43.06 53.46 -21.83
CA ASP A 347 43.02 51.97 -21.76
C ASP A 347 43.12 51.14 -20.46
N GLU A 348 42.22 50.15 -20.32
CA GLU A 348 42.56 48.70 -20.23
C GLU A 348 41.29 47.81 -20.35
N GLU A 349 41.35 46.75 -21.18
CA GLU A 349 40.27 45.82 -21.51
C GLU A 349 40.62 44.39 -21.01
N VAL A 350 39.71 43.76 -20.25
CA VAL A 350 39.81 42.36 -19.78
C VAL A 350 39.19 41.43 -20.82
N THR A 351 39.88 40.34 -21.17
CA THR A 351 39.52 39.51 -22.34
C THR A 351 38.68 38.27 -22.02
N LEU A 352 37.80 37.95 -22.97
CA LEU A 352 36.80 36.86 -23.02
C LEU A 352 37.36 35.42 -22.92
N ALA A 353 38.69 35.26 -22.81
CA ALA A 353 39.37 33.96 -22.80
C ALA A 353 39.35 33.26 -21.42
N GLU A 354 39.22 34.03 -20.33
CA GLU A 354 39.27 33.50 -18.96
C GLU A 354 37.94 32.86 -18.52
N VAL A 355 36.82 33.28 -19.12
CA VAL A 355 35.47 32.78 -18.80
C VAL A 355 35.12 31.48 -19.54
N GLN A 356 35.81 31.17 -20.65
CA GLN A 356 35.55 29.96 -21.43
C GLN A 356 36.24 28.70 -20.86
N ALA A 357 37.28 28.86 -20.03
CA ALA A 357 38.05 27.75 -19.48
C ALA A 357 37.37 27.08 -18.26
N GLU A 358 36.51 27.78 -17.52
CA GLU A 358 35.81 27.23 -16.34
C GLU A 358 34.55 26.42 -16.69
N GLN A 359 33.99 26.62 -17.90
CA GLN A 359 32.74 25.97 -18.31
C GLN A 359 32.96 24.54 -18.84
N GLU A 360 34.10 24.24 -19.46
CA GLU A 360 34.41 22.91 -20.03
C GLU A 360 34.74 21.85 -18.96
N GLN A 361 35.11 22.27 -17.74
CA GLN A 361 35.52 21.35 -16.67
C GLN A 361 34.33 20.73 -15.91
N MET A 362 33.15 21.36 -15.95
CA MET A 362 31.94 20.90 -15.23
C MET A 362 31.11 19.87 -16.02
N ASP A 363 31.22 19.85 -17.35
CA ASP A 363 30.44 18.93 -18.19
C ASP A 363 31.01 17.51 -18.21
N VAL A 364 32.30 17.34 -17.91
CA VAL A 364 32.97 16.02 -17.86
C VAL A 364 32.58 15.23 -16.61
N GLU A 365 32.38 15.88 -15.46
CA GLU A 365 32.01 15.24 -14.20
C GLU A 365 30.55 14.72 -14.19
N ALA A 366 29.65 15.37 -14.94
CA ALA A 366 28.24 14.99 -15.03
C ALA A 366 28.00 13.69 -15.84
N GLU A 367 28.93 13.31 -16.71
CA GLU A 367 28.78 12.19 -17.63
C GLU A 367 29.29 10.86 -17.04
N GLU A 368 30.16 10.92 -16.03
CA GLU A 368 30.60 9.76 -15.24
C GLU A 368 29.54 9.32 -14.20
N GLU A 369 28.85 10.27 -13.56
CA GLU A 369 27.80 9.99 -12.56
C GLU A 369 26.57 9.28 -13.17
N LYS A 370 26.31 9.52 -14.46
CA LYS A 370 25.21 8.91 -15.21
C LYS A 370 25.43 7.41 -15.49
N LYS A 371 26.68 6.98 -15.65
CA LYS A 371 27.02 5.57 -15.95
C LYS A 371 26.93 4.64 -14.74
N GLU A 372 27.10 5.15 -13.53
CA GLU A 372 26.99 4.35 -12.29
C GLU A 372 25.52 4.02 -11.92
N ILE A 373 24.59 4.93 -12.23
CA ILE A 373 23.16 4.77 -11.90
C ILE A 373 22.48 3.71 -12.78
N GLU A 374 22.93 3.56 -14.04
CA GLU A 374 22.37 2.56 -14.97
C GLU A 374 22.71 1.11 -14.61
N GLN A 375 23.76 0.88 -13.82
CA GLN A 375 24.17 -0.47 -13.38
C GLN A 375 23.35 -1.01 -12.19
N LEU A 376 22.62 -0.14 -11.45
CA LEU A 376 21.93 -0.50 -10.20
C LEU A 376 20.53 -1.13 -10.38
N PHE A 377 20.00 -1.20 -11.61
CA PHE A 377 18.60 -1.58 -11.87
C PHE A 377 18.39 -2.86 -12.71
N GLN A 378 19.40 -3.70 -12.89
CA GLN A 378 19.19 -5.01 -13.53
C GLN A 378 18.78 -6.10 -12.52
N GLY A 379 17.50 -6.50 -12.57
CA GLY A 379 17.06 -7.82 -12.09
C GLY A 379 15.97 -7.82 -11.02
N ALA A 380 14.71 -7.66 -11.42
CA ALA A 380 13.57 -8.05 -10.60
C ALA A 380 12.52 -8.77 -11.48
N GLN A 381 12.36 -10.08 -11.26
CA GLN A 381 11.35 -10.92 -11.92
C GLN A 381 10.20 -11.23 -10.94
N PRO A 382 8.94 -11.19 -11.37
CA PRO A 382 7.79 -11.48 -10.51
C PRO A 382 7.49 -12.98 -10.41
N ARG A 383 7.16 -13.47 -9.20
CA ARG A 383 6.59 -14.81 -8.96
C ARG A 383 5.20 -14.67 -8.36
N ILE A 384 4.18 -15.06 -9.12
CA ILE A 384 2.79 -15.18 -8.66
C ILE A 384 2.53 -16.68 -8.42
N VAL A 385 1.89 -17.01 -7.28
CA VAL A 385 1.45 -18.37 -6.94
C VAL A 385 -0.07 -18.36 -6.74
N VAL A 386 -0.76 -19.26 -7.44
CA VAL A 386 -2.21 -19.49 -7.36
C VAL A 386 -2.48 -20.57 -6.29
N VAL A 387 -3.44 -20.35 -5.39
CA VAL A 387 -3.75 -21.26 -4.25
C VAL A 387 -4.99 -22.13 -4.54
N ASN A 388 -5.01 -23.35 -4.00
CA ASN A 388 -5.94 -24.46 -4.32
C ASN A 388 -7.28 -24.40 -3.52
N PRO A 389 -8.45 -24.56 -4.17
CA PRO A 389 -9.77 -24.58 -3.52
C PRO A 389 -10.02 -25.63 -2.43
N THR A 390 -9.22 -26.71 -2.38
CA THR A 390 -9.37 -27.80 -1.39
C THR A 390 -8.93 -27.37 0.01
N GLU A 391 -7.90 -26.53 0.09
CA GLU A 391 -7.35 -26.01 1.35
C GLU A 391 -8.37 -25.09 2.06
N ILE A 392 -9.20 -24.39 1.28
CA ILE A 392 -10.30 -23.53 1.78
C ILE A 392 -11.35 -24.36 2.52
N LYS A 393 -11.80 -25.48 1.95
CA LYS A 393 -12.86 -26.31 2.55
C LYS A 393 -12.44 -27.02 3.83
N GLN A 394 -11.15 -27.37 3.95
CA GLN A 394 -10.62 -28.02 5.14
C GLN A 394 -10.56 -27.07 6.34
N ALA A 395 -10.07 -25.83 6.13
CA ALA A 395 -10.03 -24.81 7.18
C ALA A 395 -11.43 -24.41 7.69
N GLU A 396 -12.44 -24.41 6.80
CA GLU A 396 -13.84 -24.16 7.19
C GLU A 396 -14.44 -25.27 8.05
N ALA A 397 -14.03 -26.53 7.84
CA ALA A 397 -14.49 -27.67 8.62
C ALA A 397 -13.85 -27.71 10.01
N GLU A 398 -12.54 -27.39 10.10
CA GLU A 398 -11.80 -27.28 11.35
C GLU A 398 -12.38 -26.17 12.26
N TRP A 399 -12.78 -25.03 11.68
CA TRP A 399 -13.41 -23.93 12.43
C TRP A 399 -14.81 -24.28 12.98
N LYS A 400 -15.62 -25.05 12.25
CA LYS A 400 -16.95 -25.48 12.72
C LYS A 400 -16.88 -26.44 13.91
N ALA A 401 -15.74 -27.09 14.14
CA ALA A 401 -15.51 -28.04 15.21
C ALA A 401 -14.96 -27.41 16.51
N ASP A 402 -14.35 -26.23 16.43
CA ASP A 402 -13.67 -25.58 17.56
C ASP A 402 -14.61 -24.67 18.37
N THR A 403 -14.94 -25.10 19.60
CA THR A 403 -15.40 -24.21 20.67
C THR A 403 -14.18 -23.54 21.28
N TYR A 404 -13.91 -22.28 20.93
CA TYR A 404 -12.66 -21.60 21.33
C TYR A 404 -12.62 -21.15 22.80
N ASP A 405 -11.54 -21.58 23.47
CA ASP A 405 -10.97 -21.03 24.69
C ASP A 405 -10.47 -19.58 24.48
N VAL A 406 -10.82 -18.71 25.42
CA VAL A 406 -10.73 -17.23 25.36
C VAL A 406 -9.36 -16.68 25.80
N SER A 407 -8.29 -17.47 25.74
CA SER A 407 -7.02 -17.14 26.40
C SER A 407 -5.93 -16.48 25.52
N TYR A 408 -6.16 -16.22 24.23
CA TYR A 408 -5.09 -15.67 23.37
C TYR A 408 -4.93 -14.14 23.47
N SER A 409 -4.03 -13.72 24.36
CA SER A 409 -3.65 -12.32 24.58
C SER A 409 -2.58 -11.81 23.60
N MET A 410 -2.75 -10.60 23.06
CA MET A 410 -1.63 -9.75 22.63
C MET A 410 -1.60 -8.45 23.44
N THR A 411 -0.81 -8.48 24.49
CA THR A 411 -0.14 -7.37 25.19
C THR A 411 1.00 -8.06 25.94
N SER A 412 2.22 -7.50 25.99
CA SER A 412 3.31 -8.14 26.74
C SER A 412 2.84 -8.35 28.18
N VAL A 413 3.07 -9.55 28.72
CA VAL A 413 2.65 -9.93 30.08
C VAL A 413 3.18 -8.94 31.10
N GLU A 414 4.37 -8.36 30.86
CA GLU A 414 4.99 -7.29 31.66
C GLU A 414 4.15 -6.00 31.68
N SER A 415 3.55 -5.59 30.56
CA SER A 415 2.72 -4.38 30.47
C SER A 415 1.36 -4.53 31.17
N LYS A 416 0.75 -5.72 31.11
CA LYS A 416 -0.45 -6.04 31.89
C LYS A 416 -0.14 -6.20 33.39
N PHE A 417 1.06 -6.65 33.73
CA PHE A 417 1.50 -6.85 35.10
C PHE A 417 1.74 -5.52 35.84
N GLU A 418 2.38 -4.55 35.21
CA GLU A 418 2.54 -3.18 35.74
C GLU A 418 1.19 -2.48 35.90
N SER A 419 0.27 -2.72 34.96
CA SER A 419 -1.11 -2.21 35.04
C SER A 419 -1.89 -2.82 36.22
N LEU A 420 -1.73 -4.11 36.50
CA LEU A 420 -2.44 -4.78 37.60
C LEU A 420 -1.85 -4.47 38.99
N GLN A 421 -0.54 -4.26 39.10
CA GLN A 421 0.10 -3.80 40.36
C GLN A 421 -0.30 -2.37 40.72
N SER A 422 -0.39 -1.47 39.73
CA SER A 422 -0.88 -0.10 39.96
C SER A 422 -2.38 -0.06 40.33
N MET A 423 -3.11 -1.15 40.08
CA MET A 423 -4.53 -1.34 40.45
C MET A 423 -4.73 -2.14 41.76
N GLY A 424 -3.68 -2.51 42.48
CA GLY A 424 -3.78 -3.11 43.83
C GLY A 424 -4.26 -4.57 43.88
N VAL A 425 -4.19 -5.32 42.78
CA VAL A 425 -4.64 -6.73 42.74
C VAL A 425 -3.54 -7.65 43.29
N ASN A 426 -3.78 -8.26 44.45
CA ASN A 426 -2.80 -9.12 45.12
C ASN A 426 -2.88 -10.57 44.61
N ILE A 427 -1.98 -10.98 43.71
CA ILE A 427 -1.91 -12.35 43.17
C ILE A 427 -0.93 -13.17 44.02
N GLN A 428 -1.37 -14.34 44.49
CA GLN A 428 -0.58 -15.23 45.35
C GLN A 428 0.74 -15.66 44.67
N LYS A 429 1.86 -15.47 45.38
CA LYS A 429 3.24 -15.73 44.91
C LYS A 429 3.48 -17.13 44.32
N ALA A 430 2.72 -18.14 44.76
CA ALA A 430 2.79 -19.51 44.25
C ALA A 430 2.23 -19.68 42.81
N ALA A 431 1.22 -18.89 42.44
CA ALA A 431 0.68 -18.89 41.07
C ALA A 431 1.69 -18.27 40.08
N ILE A 432 2.50 -17.32 40.55
CA ILE A 432 3.55 -16.65 39.76
C ILE A 432 4.64 -17.64 39.35
N GLU A 433 5.11 -18.50 40.27
CA GLU A 433 6.13 -19.50 39.97
C GLU A 433 5.63 -20.61 39.03
N GLN A 434 4.37 -21.03 39.16
CA GLN A 434 3.77 -22.00 38.23
C GLN A 434 3.66 -21.45 36.81
N ILE A 435 3.21 -20.20 36.66
CA ILE A 435 3.08 -19.56 35.34
C ILE A 435 4.46 -19.35 34.72
N ALA A 436 5.45 -18.92 35.49
CA ALA A 436 6.82 -18.74 35.00
C ALA A 436 7.45 -20.06 34.49
N ASN A 437 7.20 -21.17 35.18
CA ASN A 437 7.66 -22.50 34.74
C ASN A 437 6.96 -22.97 33.47
N LEU A 438 5.64 -22.77 33.35
CA LEU A 438 4.90 -23.11 32.14
C LEU A 438 5.35 -22.30 30.91
N VAL A 439 5.66 -21.01 31.11
CA VAL A 439 6.20 -20.15 30.04
C VAL A 439 7.60 -20.61 29.60
N ARG A 440 8.45 -21.05 30.55
CA ARG A 440 9.78 -21.60 30.23
C ARG A 440 9.67 -22.90 29.42
N GLN A 441 8.79 -23.81 29.85
CA GLN A 441 8.52 -25.05 29.13
C GLN A 441 7.96 -24.79 27.72
N ALA A 442 7.04 -23.84 27.56
CA ALA A 442 6.50 -23.47 26.26
C ALA A 442 7.54 -22.86 25.32
N LYS A 443 8.49 -22.05 25.84
CA LYS A 443 9.61 -21.53 25.05
C LYS A 443 10.55 -22.65 24.58
N GLU A 444 10.90 -23.58 25.46
CA GLU A 444 11.74 -24.73 25.12
C GLU A 444 11.07 -25.63 24.07
N LEU A 445 9.76 -25.85 24.18
CA LEU A 445 9.00 -26.64 23.21
C LEU A 445 8.99 -25.98 21.82
N ARG A 446 8.84 -24.65 21.76
CA ARG A 446 8.88 -23.88 20.50
C ARG A 446 10.25 -23.89 19.84
N ILE A 447 11.32 -23.83 20.64
CA ILE A 447 12.69 -23.95 20.13
C ILE A 447 12.90 -25.34 19.51
N ARG A 448 12.49 -26.41 20.20
CA ARG A 448 12.58 -27.78 19.68
C ARG A 448 11.73 -27.99 18.42
N GLN A 449 10.53 -27.43 18.36
CA GLN A 449 9.68 -27.49 17.15
C GLN A 449 10.34 -26.78 15.97
N ARG A 450 10.97 -25.62 16.20
CA ARG A 450 11.71 -24.89 15.17
C ARG A 450 12.92 -25.68 14.67
N GLU A 451 13.70 -26.24 15.58
CA GLU A 451 14.86 -27.09 15.24
C GLU A 451 14.44 -28.33 14.44
N ALA A 452 13.31 -28.95 14.77
CA ALA A 452 12.76 -30.08 14.02
C ALA A 452 12.36 -29.70 12.59
N VAL A 453 11.70 -28.55 12.41
CA VAL A 453 11.32 -28.02 11.08
C VAL A 453 12.55 -27.65 10.26
N GLU A 454 13.57 -27.04 10.88
CA GLU A 454 14.83 -26.70 10.21
C GLU A 454 15.62 -27.97 9.81
N ALA A 455 15.59 -29.02 10.63
CA ALA A 455 16.18 -30.32 10.30
C ALA A 455 15.46 -31.01 9.14
N GLU A 456 14.13 -31.00 9.12
CA GLU A 456 13.33 -31.56 8.02
C GLU A 456 13.57 -30.80 6.71
N ALA A 457 13.67 -29.47 6.77
CA ALA A 457 13.99 -28.64 5.62
C ALA A 457 15.40 -28.93 5.06
N ARG A 458 16.38 -29.18 5.93
CA ARG A 458 17.73 -29.58 5.52
C ARG A 458 17.73 -30.96 4.85
N ALA A 459 17.03 -31.94 5.42
CA ALA A 459 16.91 -33.27 4.83
C ALA A 459 16.24 -33.24 3.44
N LYS A 460 15.20 -32.42 3.26
CA LYS A 460 14.54 -32.22 1.95
C LYS A 460 15.47 -31.57 0.92
N LYS A 461 16.27 -30.57 1.32
CA LYS A 461 17.27 -29.96 0.43
C LYS A 461 18.34 -30.96 -0.02
N GLU A 462 18.81 -31.80 0.90
CA GLU A 462 19.80 -32.84 0.56
C GLU A 462 19.21 -33.92 -0.37
N ALA A 463 17.95 -34.31 -0.17
CA ALA A 463 17.24 -35.23 -1.05
C ALA A 463 17.07 -34.66 -2.47
N ILE A 464 16.71 -33.37 -2.58
CA ILE A 464 16.61 -32.68 -3.88
C ILE A 464 17.97 -32.63 -4.57
N ALA A 465 19.03 -32.22 -3.87
CA ALA A 465 20.37 -32.16 -4.44
C ALA A 465 20.89 -33.55 -4.89
N LYS A 466 20.50 -34.62 -4.19
CA LYS A 466 20.81 -35.99 -4.60
C LYS A 466 20.06 -36.38 -5.88
N ALA A 467 18.75 -36.11 -5.95
CA ALA A 467 17.95 -36.39 -7.12
C ALA A 467 18.43 -35.62 -8.37
N GLU A 468 18.87 -34.37 -8.21
CA GLU A 468 19.45 -33.57 -9.30
C GLU A 468 20.76 -34.18 -9.83
N ARG A 469 21.61 -34.72 -8.95
CA ARG A 469 22.85 -35.41 -9.37
C ARG A 469 22.56 -36.70 -10.14
N GLU A 470 21.63 -37.51 -9.64
CA GLU A 470 21.21 -38.75 -10.29
C GLU A 470 20.58 -38.48 -11.66
N ALA A 471 19.76 -37.43 -11.77
CA ALA A 471 19.19 -37.00 -13.05
C ALA A 471 20.26 -36.55 -14.05
N ALA A 472 21.26 -35.77 -13.59
CA ALA A 472 22.37 -35.32 -14.44
C ALA A 472 23.26 -36.49 -14.92
N GLU A 473 23.48 -37.50 -14.08
CA GLU A 473 24.20 -38.72 -14.47
C GLU A 473 23.42 -39.55 -15.49
N HIS A 474 22.11 -39.69 -15.30
CA HIS A 474 21.25 -40.38 -16.25
C HIS A 474 21.21 -39.68 -17.61
N GLN A 475 21.15 -38.34 -17.62
CA GLN A 475 21.21 -37.55 -18.85
C GLN A 475 22.54 -37.75 -19.59
N LYS A 476 23.69 -37.70 -18.90
CA LYS A 476 25.00 -37.97 -19.49
C LYS A 476 25.11 -39.39 -20.06
N ALA A 477 24.50 -40.37 -19.39
CA ALA A 477 24.47 -41.75 -19.87
C ALA A 477 23.65 -41.89 -21.16
N GLN A 478 22.50 -41.20 -21.24
CA GLN A 478 21.66 -41.15 -22.45
C GLN A 478 22.40 -40.50 -23.62
N GLU A 479 23.05 -39.35 -23.41
CA GLU A 479 23.83 -38.66 -24.45
C GLU A 479 24.97 -39.55 -24.99
N LYS A 480 25.66 -40.29 -24.11
CA LYS A 480 26.72 -41.23 -24.50
C LYS A 480 26.19 -42.42 -25.29
N ALA A 481 25.02 -42.94 -24.92
CA ALA A 481 24.35 -44.02 -25.65
C ALA A 481 23.91 -43.56 -27.06
N GLU A 482 23.33 -42.37 -27.17
CA GLU A 482 22.97 -41.78 -28.46
C GLU A 482 24.18 -41.53 -29.36
N ALA A 483 25.28 -41.03 -28.80
CA ALA A 483 26.53 -40.83 -29.54
C ALA A 483 27.08 -42.16 -30.09
N LYS A 484 27.02 -43.24 -29.28
CA LYS A 484 27.44 -44.59 -29.70
C LYS A 484 26.54 -45.14 -30.82
N ASN A 485 25.22 -44.97 -30.70
CA ASN A 485 24.27 -45.40 -31.74
C ASN A 485 24.46 -44.64 -33.05
N LYS A 486 24.71 -43.32 -32.99
CA LYS A 486 25.06 -42.51 -34.17
C LYS A 486 26.36 -42.97 -34.81
N ALA A 487 27.39 -43.28 -34.02
CA ALA A 487 28.67 -43.79 -34.52
C ALA A 487 28.51 -45.16 -35.20
N GLN A 488 27.76 -46.09 -34.60
CA GLN A 488 27.45 -47.39 -35.21
C GLN A 488 26.67 -47.23 -36.51
N SER A 489 25.65 -46.38 -36.54
CA SER A 489 24.87 -46.11 -37.76
C SER A 489 25.73 -45.49 -38.88
N ARG A 490 26.68 -44.61 -38.55
CA ARG A 490 27.66 -44.08 -39.51
C ARG A 490 28.58 -45.18 -40.05
N ALA A 491 29.10 -46.06 -39.18
CA ALA A 491 29.93 -47.18 -39.59
C ALA A 491 29.17 -48.15 -40.51
N THR A 492 27.92 -48.51 -40.18
CA THR A 492 27.06 -49.34 -41.03
C THR A 492 26.78 -48.68 -42.38
N ARG A 493 26.55 -47.37 -42.41
CA ARG A 493 26.33 -46.62 -43.67
C ARG A 493 27.59 -46.57 -44.53
N TYR A 494 28.77 -46.48 -43.92
CA TYR A 494 30.06 -46.50 -44.61
C TYR A 494 30.37 -47.87 -45.21
N LEU A 495 30.15 -48.95 -44.44
CA LEU A 495 30.28 -50.33 -44.92
C LEU A 495 29.30 -50.63 -46.06
N ARG A 496 28.06 -50.12 -45.98
CA ARG A 496 27.07 -50.27 -47.06
C ARG A 496 27.46 -49.53 -48.34
N LYS A 497 28.13 -48.37 -48.22
CA LYS A 497 28.69 -47.64 -49.38
C LYS A 497 29.89 -48.36 -50.00
N MET A 498 30.72 -49.04 -49.22
CA MET A 498 31.84 -49.85 -49.72
C MET A 498 31.41 -51.19 -50.36
N SER A 499 30.20 -51.66 -50.02
CA SER A 499 29.61 -52.89 -50.59
C SER A 499 28.76 -52.63 -51.83
N MET A 500 28.65 -51.39 -52.33
CA MET A 500 27.97 -51.14 -53.61
C MET A 500 28.96 -51.40 -54.75
N PRO A 501 28.63 -52.29 -55.71
CA PRO A 501 29.44 -52.49 -56.90
C PRO A 501 29.55 -51.19 -57.69
N SER A 502 30.71 -50.91 -58.26
CA SER A 502 30.87 -49.87 -59.27
C SER A 502 30.22 -50.34 -60.57
N GLU A 503 28.97 -49.95 -60.79
CA GLU A 503 28.27 -49.98 -62.09
C GLU A 503 27.37 -48.75 -62.24
#